data_AF-A0A843FF79-F1
#
_entry.id   AF-A0A843FF79-F1
#
_cell.length_a   1.000
_cell.length_b   1.000
_cell.length_c   1.000
_cell.angle_alpha   90.00
_cell.angle_beta   90.00
_cell.angle_gamma   90.00
#
_symmetry.space_group_name_H-M   'P 1'
#
loop_
_entity.id
_entity.type
_entity.pdbx_description
1 polymer ?
#
loop_
_entity_poly.entity_id
_entity_poly.type
_entity_poly.pdbx_seq_one_letter_code
_entity_poly.pdbx_strand_id
1 'polypeptide(L)'
;MESKEHMARIHKDVDRRNSTDIRVQPALVLIVLIVFICVAVYQMTQLSSEGADSHLQSAGVFVTGVGVVISIMYLLMSRRYAHDDRDLALMRDMLAYARDMFEYYGIREYHYLNTMRSCIKAESGLRTFRIRFLASVAPAAIGLVVLVFNATNPTAFYITCALFSLSLAINIVMLVMCITYPREHEKRFTIFSDSYVDAMARCGIRVKGYEPVISYRPFWVFLVASIVTVGVFFAYWLYLSIVDMNRHIDEQWVFENNVMSALKEF
;
A
#
# COMPACT_ATOMS: atom_id res chain seq x y z
N MET A 1 -12.73 -27.05 23.00
CA MET A 1 -13.06 -25.68 23.49
C MET A 1 -12.14 -24.67 22.78
N GLU A 2 -11.95 -24.85 21.48
CA GLU A 2 -10.99 -24.11 20.65
C GLU A 2 -11.53 -22.72 20.24
N SER A 3 -12.85 -22.57 20.20
CA SER A 3 -13.51 -21.30 19.86
C SER A 3 -13.13 -20.13 20.79
N LYS A 4 -12.95 -20.40 22.09
CA LYS A 4 -12.47 -19.38 23.05
C LYS A 4 -11.04 -18.92 22.72
N GLU A 5 -10.19 -19.83 22.26
CA GLU A 5 -8.83 -19.50 21.87
C GLU A 5 -8.80 -18.70 20.55
N HIS A 6 -9.61 -19.08 19.56
CA HIS A 6 -9.76 -18.31 18.33
C HIS A 6 -10.31 -16.92 18.60
N MET A 7 -11.31 -16.78 19.48
CA MET A 7 -11.82 -15.48 19.90
C MET A 7 -10.74 -14.62 20.58
N ALA A 8 -9.91 -15.21 21.43
CA ALA A 8 -8.79 -14.49 22.06
C ALA A 8 -7.75 -14.05 21.02
N ARG A 9 -7.50 -14.84 19.97
CA ARG A 9 -6.63 -14.46 18.85
C ARG A 9 -7.23 -13.33 18.00
N ILE A 10 -8.54 -13.37 17.71
CA ILE A 10 -9.25 -12.27 17.04
C ILE A 10 -9.08 -10.98 17.84
N HIS A 11 -9.31 -11.01 19.16
CA HIS A 11 -9.12 -9.83 20.02
C HIS A 11 -7.69 -9.28 19.92
N LYS A 12 -6.69 -10.18 20.00
CA LYS A 12 -5.28 -9.80 19.88
C LYS A 12 -4.97 -9.16 18.52
N ASP A 13 -5.50 -9.69 17.42
CA ASP A 13 -5.24 -9.14 16.08
C ASP A 13 -5.97 -7.82 15.84
N VAL A 14 -7.17 -7.64 16.41
CA VAL A 14 -7.84 -6.33 16.45
C VAL A 14 -7.02 -5.33 17.26
N ASP A 15 -6.48 -5.70 18.42
CA ASP A 15 -5.64 -4.78 19.23
C ASP A 15 -4.36 -4.36 18.49
N ARG A 16 -3.80 -5.25 17.66
CA ARG A 16 -2.60 -4.98 16.84
C ARG A 16 -2.83 -3.96 15.74
N ARG A 17 -4.08 -3.63 15.39
CA ARG A 17 -4.37 -2.63 14.34
C ARG A 17 -3.76 -1.27 14.62
N ASN A 18 -3.65 -0.87 15.90
CA ASN A 18 -3.05 0.42 16.28
C ASN A 18 -1.57 0.55 15.91
N SER A 19 -0.84 -0.55 15.77
CA SER A 19 0.59 -0.54 15.41
C SER A 19 0.86 -0.94 13.96
N THR A 20 -0.13 -1.50 13.26
CA THR A 20 0.01 -2.02 11.90
C THR A 20 -0.72 -1.17 10.86
N ASP A 21 -1.86 -0.59 11.22
CA ASP A 21 -2.67 0.25 10.35
C ASP A 21 -2.24 1.72 10.46
N ILE A 22 -1.09 2.00 9.87
CA ILE A 22 -0.46 3.32 9.90
C ILE A 22 -1.25 4.29 9.02
N ARG A 23 -1.88 5.31 9.60
CA ARG A 23 -2.50 6.40 8.81
C ARG A 23 -1.43 7.38 8.34
N VAL A 24 -1.43 7.69 7.04
CA VAL A 24 -0.49 8.67 6.45
C VAL A 24 -1.23 9.97 6.21
N GLN A 25 -0.65 11.09 6.62
CA GLN A 25 -1.27 12.40 6.39
C GLN A 25 -1.22 12.76 4.89
N PRO A 26 -2.36 13.12 4.26
CA PRO A 26 -2.37 13.51 2.84
C PRO A 26 -1.48 14.71 2.52
N ALA A 27 -1.20 15.57 3.51
CA ALA A 27 -0.28 16.70 3.39
C ALA A 27 1.15 16.29 2.99
N LEU A 28 1.54 15.02 3.16
CA LEU A 28 2.83 14.50 2.69
C LEU A 28 3.05 14.72 1.18
N VAL A 29 1.97 14.79 0.40
CA VAL A 29 2.00 15.09 -1.03
C VAL A 29 2.59 16.46 -1.32
N LEU A 30 2.38 17.44 -0.43
CA LEU A 30 2.92 18.79 -0.58
C LEU A 30 4.46 18.77 -0.55
N ILE A 31 5.07 17.88 0.23
CA ILE A 31 6.53 17.73 0.26
C ILE A 31 7.04 17.29 -1.11
N VAL A 32 6.38 16.33 -1.76
CA VAL A 32 6.75 15.88 -3.12
C VAL A 32 6.61 17.01 -4.13
N LEU A 33 5.50 17.75 -4.07
CA LEU A 33 5.26 18.88 -4.96
C LEU A 33 6.30 19.98 -4.77
N ILE A 34 6.61 20.34 -3.53
CA ILE A 34 7.62 21.36 -3.23
C ILE A 34 9.00 20.90 -3.74
N VAL A 35 9.39 19.66 -3.45
CA VAL A 35 10.67 19.11 -3.94
C VAL A 35 10.71 19.10 -5.45
N PHE A 36 9.63 18.67 -6.12
CA PHE A 36 9.54 18.68 -7.58
C PHE A 36 9.67 20.09 -8.16
N ILE A 37 8.96 21.08 -7.60
CA ILE A 37 9.04 22.48 -8.04
C ILE A 37 10.44 23.04 -7.81
N CYS A 38 11.03 22.81 -6.63
CA CYS A 38 12.39 23.24 -6.32
C CYS A 38 13.41 22.63 -7.30
N VAL A 39 13.30 21.33 -7.59
CA VAL A 39 14.14 20.65 -8.58
C VAL A 39 13.95 21.26 -9.97
N ALA A 40 12.71 21.48 -10.40
CA ALA A 40 12.40 22.04 -11.72
C ALA A 40 12.93 23.48 -11.88
N VAL A 41 12.67 24.35 -10.91
CA VAL A 41 13.19 25.74 -10.89
C VAL A 41 14.71 25.74 -10.91
N TYR A 42 15.33 24.88 -10.08
CA TYR A 42 16.77 24.75 -10.05
C TYR A 42 17.35 24.35 -11.42
N GLN A 43 16.79 23.33 -12.06
CA GLN A 43 17.23 22.89 -13.40
C GLN A 43 17.07 24.01 -14.44
N MET A 44 16.00 24.80 -14.38
CA MET A 44 15.82 25.96 -15.26
C MET A 44 16.91 27.03 -15.05
N THR A 45 17.36 27.27 -13.82
CA THR A 45 18.47 28.20 -13.56
C THR A 45 19.82 27.66 -14.05
N GLN A 46 20.06 26.35 -13.94
CA GLN A 46 21.32 25.75 -14.38
C GLN A 46 21.44 25.69 -15.91
N LEU A 47 20.33 25.55 -16.65
CA LEU A 47 20.33 25.64 -18.11
C LEU A 47 20.83 27.00 -18.63
N SER A 48 20.87 28.03 -17.78
CA SER A 48 21.39 29.35 -18.11
C SER A 48 22.86 29.56 -17.73
N SER A 49 23.51 28.61 -17.05
CA SER A 49 24.90 28.72 -16.59
C SER A 49 25.81 27.71 -17.27
N GLU A 50 26.80 28.18 -18.03
CA GLU A 50 27.84 27.34 -18.64
C GLU A 50 29.01 27.15 -17.66
N GLY A 51 29.11 26.00 -16.99
CA GLY A 51 30.25 25.69 -16.11
C GLY A 51 30.24 24.27 -15.54
N ALA A 52 31.40 23.66 -15.34
CA ALA A 52 31.51 22.27 -14.86
C ALA A 52 30.92 22.05 -13.45
N ASP A 53 30.94 23.09 -12.60
CA ASP A 53 30.30 23.06 -11.28
C ASP A 53 28.80 22.83 -11.36
N SER A 54 28.14 23.19 -12.48
CA SER A 54 26.70 23.01 -12.69
C SER A 54 26.30 21.53 -12.73
N HIS A 55 27.18 20.64 -13.21
CA HIS A 55 26.85 19.21 -13.36
C HIS A 55 26.77 18.49 -12.02
N LEU A 56 27.73 18.68 -11.11
CA LEU A 56 27.71 18.06 -9.78
C LEU A 56 26.51 18.53 -8.95
N GLN A 57 26.23 19.82 -9.05
CA GLN A 57 25.11 20.53 -8.45
C GLN A 57 23.75 20.00 -8.96
N SER A 58 23.59 19.86 -10.28
CA SER A 58 22.42 19.25 -10.90
C SER A 58 22.20 17.79 -10.46
N ALA A 59 23.27 17.03 -10.30
CA ALA A 59 23.21 15.65 -9.82
C ALA A 59 22.75 15.57 -8.35
N GLY A 60 23.26 16.44 -7.46
CA GLY A 60 22.83 16.48 -6.05
C GLY A 60 21.34 16.76 -5.88
N VAL A 61 20.79 17.70 -6.65
CA VAL A 61 19.36 18.03 -6.64
C VAL A 61 18.52 16.86 -7.16
N PHE A 62 18.96 16.20 -8.22
CA PHE A 62 18.29 15.03 -8.77
C PHE A 62 18.32 13.83 -7.80
N VAL A 63 19.45 13.57 -7.15
CA VAL A 63 19.59 12.55 -6.11
C VAL A 63 18.63 12.80 -4.96
N THR A 64 18.51 14.06 -4.53
CA THR A 64 17.58 14.47 -3.47
C THR A 64 16.13 14.19 -3.88
N GLY A 65 15.74 14.56 -5.11
CA GLY A 65 14.40 14.30 -5.64
C GLY A 65 14.04 12.82 -5.67
N VAL A 66 14.92 11.97 -6.20
CA VAL A 66 14.71 10.51 -6.23
C VAL A 66 14.70 9.91 -4.83
N GLY A 67 15.55 10.40 -3.92
CA GLY A 67 15.55 10.00 -2.51
C GLY A 67 14.20 10.22 -1.84
N VAL A 68 13.59 11.41 -2.02
CA VAL A 68 12.25 11.70 -1.48
C VAL A 68 11.19 10.74 -2.03
N VAL A 69 11.20 10.48 -3.34
CA VAL A 69 10.26 9.53 -3.98
C VAL A 69 10.42 8.12 -3.39
N ILE A 70 11.65 7.63 -3.27
CA ILE A 70 11.95 6.31 -2.69
C ILE A 70 11.49 6.24 -1.24
N SER A 71 11.74 7.27 -0.42
CA SER A 71 11.33 7.30 0.98
C SER A 71 9.81 7.22 1.14
N ILE A 72 9.05 7.92 0.28
CA ILE A 72 7.60 7.89 0.33
C ILE A 72 7.07 6.55 -0.17
N MET A 73 7.64 6.00 -1.25
CA MET A 73 7.27 4.66 -1.72
C MET A 73 7.55 3.58 -0.67
N TYR A 74 8.68 3.69 0.05
CA TYR A 74 8.96 2.83 1.20
C TYR A 74 7.86 2.92 2.24
N LEU A 75 7.47 4.13 2.67
CA LEU A 75 6.42 4.35 3.67
C LEU A 75 5.07 3.73 3.24
N LEU A 76 4.65 3.97 1.99
CA LEU A 76 3.38 3.43 1.49
C LEU A 76 3.39 1.91 1.40
N MET A 77 4.48 1.34 0.90
CA MET A 77 4.63 -0.10 0.81
C MET A 77 4.72 -0.73 2.18
N SER A 78 5.53 -0.19 3.10
CA SER A 78 5.69 -0.74 4.45
C SER A 78 4.36 -0.74 5.20
N ARG A 79 3.60 0.36 5.12
CA ARG A 79 2.23 0.44 5.66
C ARG A 79 1.36 -0.68 5.11
N ARG A 80 1.30 -0.80 3.78
CA ARG A 80 0.50 -1.83 3.12
C ARG A 80 0.88 -3.21 3.63
N TYR A 81 2.15 -3.58 3.60
CA TYR A 81 2.56 -4.93 4.04
C TYR A 81 2.26 -5.22 5.52
N ALA A 82 2.34 -4.21 6.39
CA ALA A 82 1.96 -4.36 7.79
C ALA A 82 0.45 -4.60 7.94
N HIS A 83 -0.37 -3.85 7.20
CA HIS A 83 -1.82 -4.01 7.13
C HIS A 83 -2.19 -5.40 6.57
N ASP A 84 -1.68 -5.77 5.40
CA ASP A 84 -1.97 -7.05 4.71
C ASP A 84 -1.62 -8.26 5.60
N ASP A 85 -0.50 -8.21 6.34
CA ASP A 85 -0.08 -9.31 7.23
C ASP A 85 -1.03 -9.49 8.42
N ARG A 86 -1.43 -8.38 9.04
CA ARG A 86 -2.38 -8.38 10.16
C ARG A 86 -3.77 -8.81 9.70
N ASP A 87 -4.23 -8.28 8.57
CA ASP A 87 -5.54 -8.63 8.02
C ASP A 87 -5.63 -10.12 7.68
N LEU A 88 -4.61 -10.69 7.03
CA LEU A 88 -4.55 -12.12 6.73
C LEU A 88 -4.59 -12.98 8.01
N ALA A 89 -3.94 -12.55 9.09
CA ALA A 89 -3.98 -13.24 10.38
C ALA A 89 -5.40 -13.18 10.97
N LEU A 90 -6.00 -12.00 11.02
CA LEU A 90 -7.36 -11.79 11.50
C LEU A 90 -8.38 -12.64 10.72
N MET A 91 -8.33 -12.61 9.39
CA MET A 91 -9.24 -13.38 8.53
C MET A 91 -9.13 -14.90 8.80
N ARG A 92 -7.92 -15.41 9.08
CA ARG A 92 -7.71 -16.83 9.41
C ARG A 92 -8.33 -17.19 10.75
N ASP A 93 -8.16 -16.34 11.76
CA ASP A 93 -8.74 -16.58 13.07
C ASP A 93 -10.26 -16.43 13.07
N MET A 94 -10.81 -15.49 12.29
CA MET A 94 -12.24 -15.36 12.04
C MET A 94 -12.82 -16.61 11.34
N LEU A 95 -12.16 -17.09 10.28
CA LEU A 95 -12.58 -18.33 9.59
C LEU A 95 -12.56 -19.53 10.55
N ALA A 96 -11.52 -19.66 11.36
CA ALA A 96 -11.39 -20.77 12.28
C ALA A 96 -12.44 -20.70 13.40
N TYR A 97 -12.70 -19.51 13.95
CA TYR A 97 -13.81 -19.29 14.88
C TYR A 97 -15.16 -19.66 14.27
N ALA A 98 -15.47 -19.19 13.05
CA ALA A 98 -16.71 -19.52 12.37
C ALA A 98 -16.85 -21.04 12.14
N ARG A 99 -15.76 -21.73 11.81
CA ARG A 99 -15.74 -23.19 11.67
C ARG A 99 -16.09 -23.90 12.97
N ASP A 100 -15.50 -23.49 14.08
CA ASP A 100 -15.78 -24.07 15.40
C ASP A 100 -17.25 -23.85 15.80
N MET A 101 -17.80 -22.68 15.50
CA MET A 101 -19.20 -22.38 15.76
C MET A 101 -20.13 -23.23 14.90
N PHE A 102 -19.80 -23.46 13.63
CA PHE A 102 -20.55 -24.36 12.76
C PHE A 102 -20.55 -25.78 13.30
N GLU A 103 -19.40 -26.26 13.77
CA GLU A 103 -19.28 -27.60 14.36
C GLU A 103 -20.08 -27.71 15.66
N TYR A 104 -19.99 -26.70 16.54
CA TYR A 104 -20.74 -26.65 17.79
C TYR A 104 -22.26 -26.67 17.58
N TYR A 105 -22.77 -25.93 16.59
CA TYR A 105 -24.20 -25.90 16.25
C TYR A 105 -24.65 -26.99 15.26
N GLY A 106 -23.73 -27.84 14.79
CA GLY A 106 -24.05 -28.89 13.82
C GLY A 106 -24.46 -28.38 12.43
N ILE A 107 -24.02 -27.17 12.04
CA ILE A 107 -24.35 -26.53 10.76
C ILE A 107 -23.48 -27.11 9.64
N ARG A 108 -24.11 -27.56 8.54
CA ARG A 108 -23.43 -28.23 7.41
C ARG A 108 -23.22 -27.33 6.18
N GLU A 109 -23.53 -26.04 6.28
CA GLU A 109 -23.46 -25.08 5.15
C GLU A 109 -22.02 -24.58 4.87
N TYR A 110 -21.09 -25.50 4.57
CA TYR A 110 -19.66 -25.20 4.42
C TYR A 110 -19.29 -24.22 3.29
N HIS A 111 -20.22 -23.81 2.42
CA HIS A 111 -19.94 -22.88 1.33
C HIS A 111 -19.40 -21.53 1.82
N TYR A 112 -19.92 -20.96 2.91
CA TYR A 112 -19.40 -19.72 3.51
C TYR A 112 -17.94 -19.87 3.94
N LEU A 113 -17.61 -20.98 4.61
CA LEU A 113 -16.25 -21.31 5.05
C LEU A 113 -15.29 -21.50 3.86
N ASN A 114 -15.78 -22.10 2.77
CA ASN A 114 -15.01 -22.28 1.54
C ASN A 114 -14.76 -20.95 0.81
N THR A 115 -15.74 -20.05 0.77
CA THR A 115 -15.58 -18.70 0.20
C THR A 115 -14.59 -17.88 1.02
N MET A 116 -14.69 -17.89 2.35
CA MET A 116 -13.70 -17.23 3.20
C MET A 116 -12.29 -17.78 2.98
N ARG A 117 -12.15 -19.11 2.89
CA ARG A 117 -10.85 -19.77 2.61
C ARG A 117 -10.27 -19.37 1.26
N SER A 118 -11.09 -19.25 0.21
CA SER A 118 -10.62 -18.87 -1.12
C SER A 118 -10.10 -17.43 -1.14
N CYS A 119 -10.75 -16.52 -0.40
CA CYS A 119 -10.30 -15.14 -0.22
C CYS A 119 -8.93 -15.09 0.47
N ILE A 120 -8.74 -15.82 1.57
CA ILE A 120 -7.45 -15.90 2.29
C ILE A 120 -6.34 -16.45 1.38
N LYS A 121 -6.63 -17.48 0.57
CA LYS A 121 -5.66 -18.05 -0.36
C LYS A 121 -5.24 -17.01 -1.41
N ALA A 122 -6.18 -16.27 -1.96
CA ALA A 122 -5.91 -15.21 -2.93
C ALA A 122 -5.02 -14.10 -2.36
N GLU A 123 -5.25 -13.68 -1.10
CA GLU A 123 -4.46 -12.63 -0.45
C GLU A 123 -3.02 -13.09 -0.15
N SER A 124 -2.84 -14.35 0.28
CA SER A 124 -1.54 -14.88 0.69
C SER A 124 -0.45 -14.92 -0.40
N GLY A 125 -0.84 -14.93 -1.68
CA GLY A 125 0.08 -15.03 -2.83
C GLY A 125 0.85 -13.75 -3.18
N LEU A 126 0.54 -12.61 -2.56
CA LEU A 126 1.02 -11.29 -3.00
C LEU A 126 2.30 -10.78 -2.31
N ARG A 127 2.99 -11.62 -1.52
CA ARG A 127 4.09 -11.18 -0.63
C ARG A 127 5.46 -11.15 -1.31
N THR A 128 5.88 -9.97 -1.79
CA THR A 128 7.26 -9.72 -2.28
C THR A 128 7.82 -8.34 -1.91
N PHE A 129 7.57 -7.84 -0.69
CA PHE A 129 8.02 -6.50 -0.25
C PHE A 129 9.52 -6.26 -0.49
N ARG A 130 10.37 -7.16 0.01
CA ARG A 130 11.83 -6.98 -0.02
C ARG A 130 12.37 -6.90 -1.45
N ILE A 131 11.89 -7.77 -2.33
CA ILE A 131 12.32 -7.82 -3.73
C ILE A 131 11.91 -6.52 -4.44
N ARG A 132 10.65 -6.10 -4.25
CA ARG A 132 10.11 -4.88 -4.86
C ARG A 132 10.82 -3.62 -4.35
N PHE A 133 11.04 -3.54 -3.05
CA PHE A 133 11.76 -2.42 -2.45
C PHE A 133 13.21 -2.39 -2.93
N LEU A 134 13.92 -3.53 -2.92
CA LEU A 134 15.28 -3.61 -3.42
C LEU A 134 15.37 -3.20 -4.91
N ALA A 135 14.41 -3.63 -5.73
CA ALA A 135 14.33 -3.23 -7.14
C ALA A 135 14.16 -1.71 -7.31
N SER A 136 13.44 -1.04 -6.39
CA SER A 136 13.25 0.42 -6.43
C SER A 136 14.52 1.20 -6.05
N VAL A 137 15.32 0.69 -5.10
CA VAL A 137 16.47 1.39 -4.52
C VAL A 137 17.78 1.06 -5.22
N ALA A 138 17.98 -0.19 -5.63
CA ALA A 138 19.27 -0.66 -6.15
C ALA A 138 19.78 0.14 -7.36
N PRO A 139 18.95 0.49 -8.38
CA PRO A 139 19.44 1.30 -9.49
C PRO A 139 19.92 2.69 -9.05
N ALA A 140 19.18 3.38 -8.18
CA ALA A 140 19.57 4.69 -7.67
C ALA A 140 20.86 4.61 -6.83
N ALA A 141 21.00 3.58 -5.99
CA ALA A 141 22.20 3.36 -5.19
C ALA A 141 23.44 3.09 -6.07
N ILE A 142 23.31 2.24 -7.09
CA ILE A 142 24.39 1.98 -8.06
C ILE A 142 24.74 3.26 -8.83
N GLY A 143 23.73 4.02 -9.27
CA GLY A 143 23.96 5.29 -9.96
C GLY A 143 24.72 6.29 -9.08
N LEU A 144 24.39 6.36 -7.79
CA LEU A 144 25.09 7.22 -6.85
C LEU A 144 26.56 6.81 -6.70
N VAL A 145 26.85 5.51 -6.60
CA VAL A 145 28.22 4.99 -6.55
C VAL A 145 28.97 5.35 -7.83
N VAL A 146 28.37 5.11 -9.01
CA VAL A 146 28.99 5.47 -10.30
C VAL A 146 29.34 6.95 -10.36
N LEU A 147 28.41 7.83 -9.96
CA LEU A 147 28.60 9.27 -9.92
C LEU A 147 29.76 9.67 -9.00
N VAL A 148 29.80 9.16 -7.77
CA VAL A 148 30.81 9.54 -6.77
C VAL A 148 32.22 9.12 -7.20
N PHE A 149 32.38 7.90 -7.71
CA PHE A 149 33.71 7.37 -8.07
C PHE A 149 34.19 7.80 -9.46
N ASN A 150 33.32 8.37 -10.30
CA ASN A 150 33.65 8.74 -11.68
C ASN A 150 33.13 10.13 -12.06
N ALA A 151 33.07 11.06 -11.10
CA ALA A 151 32.46 12.38 -11.29
C ALA A 151 33.03 13.20 -12.45
N THR A 152 34.30 12.97 -12.82
CA THR A 152 34.98 13.65 -13.94
C THR A 152 34.75 12.99 -15.30
N ASN A 153 34.15 11.79 -15.34
CA ASN A 153 33.92 11.05 -16.57
C ASN A 153 32.51 11.35 -17.12
N PRO A 154 32.38 11.94 -18.33
CA PRO A 154 31.07 12.25 -18.91
C PRO A 154 30.20 11.00 -19.12
N THR A 155 30.81 9.84 -19.37
CA THR A 155 30.08 8.56 -19.48
C THR A 155 29.39 8.19 -18.17
N ALA A 156 30.01 8.49 -17.02
CA ALA A 156 29.44 8.21 -15.71
C ALA A 156 28.17 9.03 -15.44
N PHE A 157 28.11 10.27 -15.94
CA PHE A 157 26.92 11.10 -15.87
C PHE A 157 25.74 10.44 -16.61
N TYR A 158 25.94 9.99 -17.86
CA TYR A 158 24.89 9.33 -18.63
C TYR A 158 24.42 8.01 -17.99
N ILE A 159 25.35 7.19 -17.48
CA ILE A 159 25.02 5.95 -16.75
C ILE A 159 24.19 6.27 -15.50
N THR A 160 24.58 7.29 -14.74
CA THR A 160 23.84 7.73 -13.55
C THR A 160 22.42 8.17 -13.93
N CYS A 161 22.27 9.01 -14.96
CA CYS A 161 20.96 9.43 -15.44
C CYS A 161 20.07 8.25 -15.84
N ALA A 162 20.63 7.25 -16.54
CA ALA A 162 19.90 6.06 -16.95
C ALA A 162 19.43 5.22 -15.75
N LEU A 163 20.31 4.99 -14.76
CA LEU A 163 20.00 4.21 -13.56
C LEU A 163 18.95 4.87 -12.66
N PHE A 164 19.02 6.19 -12.52
CA PHE A 164 18.01 6.95 -11.79
C PHE A 164 16.67 6.99 -12.52
N SER A 165 16.69 7.13 -13.85
CA SER A 165 15.47 7.05 -14.67
C SER A 165 14.81 5.68 -14.56
N LEU A 166 15.61 4.61 -14.52
CA LEU A 166 15.13 3.25 -14.25
C LEU A 166 14.51 3.14 -12.84
N SER A 167 15.16 3.68 -11.81
CA SER A 167 14.59 3.72 -10.46
C SER A 167 13.26 4.48 -10.43
N LEU A 168 13.17 5.64 -11.10
CA LEU A 168 11.94 6.41 -11.18
C LEU A 168 10.82 5.64 -11.90
N ALA A 169 11.13 4.98 -13.02
CA ALA A 169 10.16 4.15 -13.74
C ALA A 169 9.63 3.00 -12.86
N ILE A 170 10.50 2.34 -12.10
CA ILE A 170 10.09 1.30 -11.13
C ILE A 170 9.19 1.90 -10.05
N ASN A 171 9.53 3.07 -9.50
CA ASN A 171 8.70 3.75 -8.50
C ASN A 171 7.33 4.18 -9.05
N ILE A 172 7.23 4.57 -10.33
CA ILE A 172 5.94 4.83 -11.00
C ILE A 172 5.11 3.55 -11.04
N VAL A 173 5.70 2.42 -11.42
CA VAL A 173 5.00 1.12 -11.40
C VAL A 173 4.55 0.76 -9.97
N MET A 174 5.38 1.01 -8.95
CA MET A 174 4.98 0.78 -7.55
C MET A 174 3.83 1.69 -7.11
N LEU A 175 3.83 2.96 -7.53
CA LEU A 175 2.76 3.90 -7.25
C LEU A 175 1.43 3.43 -7.87
N VAL A 176 1.47 2.95 -9.12
CA VAL A 176 0.30 2.34 -9.77
C VAL A 176 -0.25 1.20 -8.91
N MET A 177 0.62 0.29 -8.46
CA MET A 177 0.22 -0.81 -7.59
C MET A 177 -0.38 -0.31 -6.27
N CYS A 178 0.17 0.75 -5.67
CA CYS A 178 -0.33 1.32 -4.41
C CYS A 178 -1.72 1.95 -4.54
N ILE A 179 -2.08 2.48 -5.71
CA ILE A 179 -3.39 3.08 -5.95
C ILE A 179 -4.45 2.02 -6.27
N THR A 180 -4.08 1.01 -7.06
CA THR A 180 -5.03 -0.06 -7.40
C THR A 180 -5.28 -0.99 -6.22
N TYR A 181 -4.31 -1.09 -5.31
CA TYR A 181 -4.34 -2.07 -4.21
C TYR A 181 -5.56 -1.92 -3.28
N PRO A 182 -5.85 -0.74 -2.67
CA PRO A 182 -6.95 -0.61 -1.70
C PRO A 182 -8.28 -1.13 -2.25
N ARG A 183 -8.62 -0.80 -3.50
CA ARG A 183 -9.85 -1.26 -4.15
C ARG A 183 -9.88 -2.78 -4.37
N GLU A 184 -8.80 -3.34 -4.89
CA GLU A 184 -8.75 -4.79 -5.16
C GLU A 184 -8.77 -5.60 -3.87
N HIS A 185 -8.12 -5.09 -2.83
CA HIS A 185 -8.15 -5.66 -1.49
C HIS A 185 -9.53 -5.53 -0.86
N GLU A 186 -10.14 -4.34 -0.87
CA GLU A 186 -11.50 -4.07 -0.40
C GLU A 186 -12.50 -5.04 -1.05
N LYS A 187 -12.45 -5.23 -2.38
CA LYS A 187 -13.33 -6.18 -3.08
C LYS A 187 -13.22 -7.60 -2.52
N ARG A 188 -12.01 -8.06 -2.19
CA ARG A 188 -11.81 -9.40 -1.60
C ARG A 188 -12.27 -9.43 -0.15
N PHE A 189 -11.99 -8.36 0.60
CA PHE A 189 -12.42 -8.22 1.98
C PHE A 189 -13.94 -8.19 2.11
N THR A 190 -14.66 -7.49 1.21
CA THR A 190 -16.13 -7.48 1.17
C THR A 190 -16.68 -8.90 1.03
N ILE A 191 -16.22 -9.67 0.03
CA ILE A 191 -16.65 -11.06 -0.18
C ILE A 191 -16.40 -11.94 1.06
N PHE A 192 -15.23 -11.75 1.70
CA PHE A 192 -14.90 -12.45 2.94
C PHE A 192 -15.84 -12.04 4.08
N SER A 193 -16.03 -10.74 4.29
CA SER A 193 -16.82 -10.18 5.39
C SER A 193 -18.30 -10.53 5.28
N ASP A 194 -18.88 -10.50 4.07
CA ASP A 194 -20.26 -10.92 3.82
C ASP A 194 -20.43 -12.40 4.14
N SER A 195 -19.48 -13.24 3.68
CA SER A 195 -19.49 -14.68 4.01
C SER A 195 -19.34 -14.94 5.51
N TYR A 196 -18.57 -14.12 6.22
CA TYR A 196 -18.43 -14.21 7.67
C TYR A 196 -19.71 -13.78 8.38
N VAL A 197 -20.31 -12.66 8.00
CA VAL A 197 -21.59 -12.17 8.56
C VAL A 197 -22.68 -13.21 8.39
N ASP A 198 -22.82 -13.77 7.20
CA ASP A 198 -23.81 -14.82 6.91
C ASP A 198 -23.54 -16.08 7.74
N ALA A 199 -22.28 -16.51 7.84
CA ALA A 199 -21.91 -17.63 8.68
C ALA A 199 -22.27 -17.39 10.15
N MET A 200 -21.87 -16.25 10.72
CA MET A 200 -22.17 -15.92 12.11
C MET A 200 -23.68 -15.83 12.37
N ALA A 201 -24.46 -15.31 11.41
CA ALA A 201 -25.92 -15.25 11.51
C ALA A 201 -26.55 -16.64 11.62
N ARG A 202 -26.01 -17.67 10.96
CA ARG A 202 -26.45 -19.08 11.12
C ARG A 202 -26.20 -19.61 12.53
N CYS A 203 -25.18 -19.10 13.21
CA CYS A 203 -24.88 -19.40 14.61
C CYS A 203 -25.65 -18.52 15.61
N GLY A 204 -26.56 -17.66 15.13
CA GLY A 204 -27.33 -16.74 15.99
C GLY A 204 -26.58 -15.47 16.38
N ILE A 205 -25.37 -15.24 15.86
CA ILE A 205 -24.54 -14.07 16.16
C ILE A 205 -24.75 -13.03 15.05
N ARG A 206 -25.26 -11.86 15.39
CA ARG A 206 -25.54 -10.79 14.42
C ARG A 206 -24.37 -9.82 14.36
N VAL A 207 -23.64 -9.86 13.25
CA VAL A 207 -22.55 -8.91 12.94
C VAL A 207 -23.05 -7.92 11.90
N LYS A 208 -22.78 -6.62 12.09
CA LYS A 208 -23.03 -5.62 11.04
C LYS A 208 -21.96 -5.74 9.95
N GLY A 209 -22.39 -5.77 8.69
CA GLY A 209 -21.52 -5.90 7.52
C GLY A 209 -20.57 -4.73 7.29
N TYR A 210 -19.59 -4.96 6.42
CA TYR A 210 -18.60 -4.00 5.95
C TYR A 210 -19.12 -3.24 4.73
N GLU A 211 -18.89 -1.93 4.64
CA GLU A 211 -19.34 -1.12 3.50
C GLU A 211 -18.14 -0.76 2.59
N PRO A 212 -18.12 -1.10 1.29
CA PRO A 212 -17.01 -0.71 0.43
C PRO A 212 -17.02 0.81 0.17
N VAL A 213 -15.88 1.48 0.37
CA VAL A 213 -15.72 2.94 0.29
C VAL A 213 -14.80 3.42 -0.84
N ILE A 214 -14.11 2.52 -1.55
CA ILE A 214 -13.12 2.88 -2.58
C ILE A 214 -13.70 2.83 -4.01
N SER A 215 -13.79 4.01 -4.64
CA SER A 215 -14.30 4.17 -6.01
C SER A 215 -13.35 3.64 -7.09
N TYR A 216 -13.90 3.33 -8.27
CA TYR A 216 -13.12 2.88 -9.44
C TYR A 216 -12.41 4.06 -10.08
N ARG A 217 -11.17 3.85 -10.53
CA ARG A 217 -10.40 4.86 -11.25
C ARG A 217 -9.78 4.25 -12.51
N PRO A 218 -10.10 4.78 -13.71
CA PRO A 218 -9.54 4.27 -14.95
C PRO A 218 -8.06 4.67 -15.09
N PHE A 219 -7.17 3.68 -15.12
CA PHE A 219 -5.72 3.86 -15.24
C PHE A 219 -5.32 4.77 -16.41
N TRP A 220 -5.94 4.61 -17.58
CA TRP A 220 -5.58 5.36 -18.79
C TRP A 220 -5.85 6.85 -18.68
N VAL A 221 -6.95 7.26 -18.03
CA VAL A 221 -7.25 8.68 -17.80
C VAL A 221 -6.16 9.31 -16.95
N PHE A 222 -5.75 8.59 -15.91
CA PHE A 222 -4.71 9.04 -14.99
C PHE A 222 -3.34 9.12 -15.66
N LEU A 223 -3.01 8.16 -16.53
CA LEU A 223 -1.76 8.16 -17.29
C LEU A 223 -1.71 9.33 -18.26
N VAL A 224 -2.77 9.55 -19.04
CA VAL A 224 -2.87 10.68 -19.97
C VAL A 224 -2.76 12.00 -19.22
N ALA A 225 -3.43 12.15 -18.08
CA ALA A 225 -3.31 13.33 -17.23
C ALA A 225 -1.87 13.54 -16.73
N SER A 226 -1.16 12.47 -16.33
CA SER A 226 0.26 12.57 -15.97
C SER A 226 1.15 13.01 -17.13
N ILE A 227 0.89 12.54 -18.35
CA ILE A 227 1.66 12.96 -19.54
C ILE A 227 1.39 14.44 -19.87
N VAL A 228 0.11 14.84 -19.93
CA VAL A 228 -0.30 16.22 -20.27
C VAL A 228 0.20 17.24 -19.25
N THR A 229 0.32 16.84 -17.99
CA THR A 229 0.85 17.69 -16.91
C THR A 229 2.34 17.55 -16.67
N VAL A 230 3.07 16.84 -17.54
CA VAL A 230 4.52 16.60 -17.44
C VAL A 230 4.90 16.03 -16.06
N GLY A 231 4.07 15.13 -15.54
CA GLY A 231 4.29 14.42 -14.29
C GLY A 231 3.73 15.09 -13.03
N VAL A 232 3.26 16.35 -13.08
CA VAL A 232 2.68 17.02 -11.90
C VAL A 232 1.48 16.23 -11.35
N PHE A 233 0.68 15.61 -12.22
CA PHE A 233 -0.46 14.80 -11.81
C PHE A 233 -0.06 13.56 -10.98
N PHE A 234 1.20 13.11 -10.98
CA PHE A 234 1.65 12.03 -10.08
C PHE A 234 1.52 12.40 -8.60
N ALA A 235 1.48 13.69 -8.24
CA ALA A 235 1.15 14.09 -6.88
C ALA A 235 -0.30 13.73 -6.50
N TYR A 236 -1.23 13.81 -7.46
CA TYR A 236 -2.61 13.39 -7.25
C TYR A 236 -2.74 11.86 -7.14
N TRP A 237 -1.94 11.11 -7.92
CA TRP A 237 -1.79 9.66 -7.77
C TRP A 237 -1.38 9.31 -6.33
N LEU A 238 -0.33 9.97 -5.81
CA LEU A 238 0.14 9.79 -4.44
C LEU A 238 -0.94 10.15 -3.42
N TYR A 239 -1.61 11.29 -3.58
CA TYR A 239 -2.71 11.73 -2.73
C TYR A 239 -3.79 10.64 -2.58
N LEU A 240 -4.24 10.09 -3.71
CA LEU A 240 -5.26 9.05 -3.70
C LEU A 240 -4.79 7.77 -3.04
N SER A 241 -3.54 7.33 -3.28
CA SER A 241 -2.99 6.15 -2.59
C SER A 241 -2.98 6.28 -1.06
N ILE A 242 -2.86 7.51 -0.56
CA ILE A 242 -2.90 7.81 0.88
C ILE A 242 -4.35 7.81 1.38
N VAL A 243 -5.21 8.61 0.75
CA VAL A 243 -6.60 8.82 1.19
C VAL A 243 -7.41 7.54 1.08
N ASP A 244 -7.29 6.80 -0.02
CA ASP A 244 -8.05 5.58 -0.23
C ASP A 244 -7.70 4.53 0.81
N MET A 245 -6.41 4.29 1.06
CA MET A 245 -6.01 3.33 2.08
C MET A 245 -6.42 3.76 3.48
N ASN A 246 -6.37 5.06 3.81
CA ASN A 246 -6.85 5.54 5.11
C ASN A 246 -8.35 5.28 5.28
N ARG A 247 -9.16 5.56 4.25
CA ARG A 247 -10.61 5.31 4.26
C ARG A 247 -10.93 3.82 4.37
N HIS A 248 -10.19 2.97 3.64
CA HIS A 248 -10.29 1.52 3.75
C HIS A 248 -10.05 1.04 5.18
N ILE A 249 -8.95 1.49 5.79
CA ILE A 249 -8.59 1.16 7.18
C ILE A 249 -9.70 1.61 8.15
N ASP A 250 -10.20 2.83 8.00
CA ASP A 250 -11.22 3.38 8.89
C ASP A 250 -12.51 2.56 8.86
N GLU A 251 -12.96 2.19 7.66
CA GLU A 251 -14.16 1.37 7.49
C GLU A 251 -13.95 -0.08 7.97
N GLN A 252 -12.76 -0.62 7.74
CA GLN A 252 -12.40 -1.92 8.27
C GLN A 252 -12.40 -1.95 9.80
N TRP A 253 -11.93 -0.89 10.45
CA TRP A 253 -11.99 -0.76 11.91
C TRP A 253 -13.43 -0.75 12.43
N VAL A 254 -14.36 -0.12 11.70
CA VAL A 254 -15.79 -0.14 12.03
C VAL A 254 -16.32 -1.57 11.99
N PHE A 255 -16.05 -2.31 10.92
CA PHE A 255 -16.42 -3.72 10.81
C PHE A 255 -15.82 -4.58 11.94
N GLU A 256 -14.54 -4.43 12.23
CA GLU A 256 -13.87 -5.17 13.32
C GLU A 256 -14.48 -4.86 14.69
N ASN A 257 -14.84 -3.61 14.96
CA ASN A 257 -15.53 -3.23 16.19
C ASN A 257 -16.91 -3.90 16.28
N ASN A 258 -17.63 -4.01 15.17
CA ASN A 258 -18.92 -4.71 15.11
C ASN A 258 -18.76 -6.20 15.39
N VAL A 259 -17.72 -6.84 14.84
CA VAL A 259 -17.37 -8.23 15.15
C VAL A 259 -17.10 -8.37 16.65
N MET A 260 -16.24 -7.53 17.21
CA MET A 260 -15.88 -7.59 18.63
C MET A 260 -17.08 -7.35 19.57
N SER A 261 -18.02 -6.47 19.20
CA SER A 261 -19.25 -6.26 19.97
C SER A 261 -20.13 -7.51 19.94
N ALA A 262 -20.37 -8.07 18.76
CA ALA A 262 -21.22 -9.24 18.58
C ALA A 262 -20.68 -10.47 19.31
N LEU A 263 -19.34 -10.64 19.35
CA LEU A 263 -18.69 -11.74 20.06
C LEU A 263 -18.71 -11.59 21.60
N LYS A 264 -18.89 -10.37 22.12
CA LYS A 264 -18.98 -10.13 23.59
C LYS A 264 -20.38 -10.33 24.13
N GLU A 265 -21.39 -10.11 23.30
CA GLU A 265 -22.81 -10.23 23.66
C GLU A 265 -23.31 -11.68 23.67
N PHE A 266 -22.51 -12.61 23.12
CA PHE A 266 -22.84 -14.02 22.95
C PHE A 266 -22.03 -14.92 23.89
#